data_AF-A0A381ZRD5-F1
#
_entry.id   AF-A0A381ZRD5-F1
#
_cell.length_a   1.000
_cell.length_b   1.000
_cell.length_c   1.000
_cell.angle_alpha   90.00
_cell.angle_beta   90.00
_cell.angle_gamma   90.00
#
_symmetry.space_group_name_H-M   'P 1'
#
loop_
_entity.id
_entity.type
_entity.pdbx_description
1 polymer ?
#
loop_
_entity_poly.entity_id
_entity_poly.type
_entity_poly.pdbx_seq_one_letter_code
_entity_poly.pdbx_strand_id
1 'polypeptide(L)'
;MQILKVLMGLLMLVWISIGQVSFVGAGALLQDLENALMCKCDDKCGKVLMNCTCSTSDETRVKFSKMLESGLTVEQIIKMQVDEYGETVLSAPTKFGFNLTAWLTPFVALVAGGFGVRKVLLACVGKKDDSDSTEMPVPEPEISEKYSKRLKDELDGIEL
;
A
#
# COMPACT_ATOMS: atom_id res chain seq x y z
N MET A 1 24.82 -24.78 22.47
CA MET A 1 23.95 -25.95 22.22
C MET A 1 22.45 -25.60 22.17
N GLN A 2 21.93 -24.68 22.99
CA GLN A 2 20.51 -24.28 22.93
C GLN A 2 20.17 -23.37 21.73
N ILE A 3 21.05 -22.43 21.38
CA ILE A 3 20.87 -21.55 20.20
C ILE A 3 20.82 -22.36 18.89
N LEU A 4 21.61 -23.44 18.79
CA LEU A 4 21.60 -24.36 17.64
C LEU A 4 20.27 -25.14 17.54
N LYS A 5 19.67 -25.52 18.69
CA LYS A 5 18.37 -26.18 18.74
C LYS A 5 17.23 -25.23 18.34
N VAL A 6 17.30 -23.96 18.75
CA VAL A 6 16.33 -22.93 18.36
C VAL A 6 16.43 -22.62 16.86
N LEU A 7 17.64 -22.47 16.33
CA LEU A 7 17.86 -22.28 14.88
C LEU A 7 17.38 -23.47 14.05
N MET A 8 17.66 -24.71 14.49
CA MET A 8 17.22 -25.92 13.80
C MET A 8 15.69 -26.09 13.87
N GLY A 9 15.07 -25.71 14.99
CA GLY A 9 13.61 -25.69 15.15
C GLY A 9 12.94 -24.65 14.24
N LEU A 10 13.54 -23.46 14.12
CA LEU A 10 13.05 -22.39 13.24
C LEU A 10 13.19 -22.78 11.75
N LEU A 11 14.29 -23.44 11.37
CA LEU A 11 14.51 -23.98 10.03
C LEU A 11 13.50 -25.10 9.68
N MET A 12 13.21 -25.99 10.63
CA MET A 12 12.17 -27.02 10.47
C MET A 12 10.77 -26.41 10.33
N LEU A 13 10.46 -25.37 11.09
CA LEU A 13 9.17 -24.65 11.00
C LEU A 13 9.02 -23.96 9.64
N VAL A 14 10.09 -23.37 9.12
CA VAL A 14 10.14 -22.78 7.78
C VAL A 14 10.01 -23.86 6.69
N TRP A 15 10.61 -25.04 6.85
CA TRP A 15 10.46 -26.16 5.91
C TRP A 15 9.04 -26.75 5.88
N ILE A 16 8.37 -26.83 7.03
CA ILE A 16 6.97 -27.29 7.13
C ILE A 16 6.03 -26.32 6.38
N SER A 17 6.33 -25.01 6.35
CA SER A 17 5.56 -24.04 5.57
C SER A 17 5.72 -24.16 4.05
N ILE A 18 6.78 -24.79 3.55
CA ILE A 18 7.06 -24.90 2.10
C ILE A 18 6.39 -26.15 1.49
N GLY A 19 6.09 -27.18 2.31
CA GLY A 19 5.65 -28.50 1.84
C GLY A 19 4.17 -28.67 1.46
N GLN A 20 3.39 -27.58 1.36
CA GLN A 20 1.95 -27.63 1.02
C GLN A 20 1.67 -26.86 -0.27
N VAL A 21 2.36 -27.18 -1.37
CA VAL A 21 1.89 -26.73 -2.70
C VAL A 21 0.75 -27.66 -3.09
N SER A 22 -0.48 -27.22 -2.81
CA SER A 22 -1.69 -27.91 -3.23
C SER A 22 -1.69 -28.06 -4.76
N PHE A 23 -1.85 -29.30 -5.23
CA PHE A 23 -2.13 -29.58 -6.63
C PHE A 23 -3.54 -29.05 -6.93
N VAL A 24 -3.61 -27.83 -7.46
CA VAL A 24 -4.86 -27.22 -7.92
C VAL A 24 -5.28 -27.94 -9.20
N GLY A 25 -6.56 -28.33 -9.28
CA GLY A 25 -7.09 -29.04 -10.45
C GLY A 25 -6.99 -28.20 -11.73
N ALA A 26 -6.70 -28.86 -12.86
CA ALA A 26 -6.49 -28.21 -14.16
C ALA A 26 -7.64 -27.28 -14.58
N GLY A 27 -8.89 -27.59 -14.19
CA GLY A 27 -10.05 -26.72 -14.49
C GLY A 27 -10.00 -25.35 -13.80
N ALA A 28 -9.53 -25.28 -12.55
CA ALA A 28 -9.37 -24.01 -11.84
C ALA A 28 -8.21 -23.18 -12.41
N LEU A 29 -7.12 -23.86 -12.82
CA LEU A 29 -5.99 -23.20 -13.48
C LEU A 29 -6.36 -22.61 -14.85
N LEU A 30 -7.20 -23.32 -15.61
CA LEU A 30 -7.72 -22.82 -16.88
C LEU A 30 -8.57 -21.56 -16.64
N GLN A 31 -9.46 -21.61 -15.65
CA GLN A 31 -10.29 -20.47 -15.29
C GLN A 31 -9.47 -19.25 -14.85
N ASP A 32 -8.37 -19.45 -14.13
CA ASP A 32 -7.44 -18.37 -13.76
C ASP A 32 -6.77 -17.75 -14.99
N LEU A 33 -6.37 -18.55 -15.97
CA LEU A 33 -5.84 -18.05 -17.24
C LEU A 33 -6.88 -17.25 -18.02
N GLU A 34 -8.11 -17.76 -18.10
CA GLU A 34 -9.20 -17.08 -18.80
C GLU A 34 -9.57 -15.74 -18.13
N ASN A 35 -9.43 -15.64 -16.82
CA ASN A 35 -9.63 -14.38 -16.09
C ASN A 35 -8.45 -13.42 -16.23
N ALA A 36 -7.22 -13.92 -16.34
CA ALA A 36 -6.00 -13.12 -16.42
C ALA A 36 -5.73 -12.56 -17.83
N LEU A 37 -6.30 -13.15 -18.87
CA LEU A 37 -5.99 -12.83 -20.27
C LEU A 37 -7.21 -12.27 -21.03
N MET A 38 -6.94 -11.35 -21.95
CA MET A 38 -7.89 -10.78 -22.90
C MET A 38 -7.91 -11.62 -24.18
N CYS A 39 -9.08 -11.77 -24.78
CA CYS A 39 -9.22 -12.45 -26.06
C CYS A 39 -8.61 -11.62 -27.19
N LYS A 40 -7.65 -12.20 -27.92
CA LYS A 40 -7.02 -11.61 -29.11
C LYS A 40 -7.66 -12.15 -30.40
N CYS A 41 -8.96 -11.94 -30.56
CA CYS A 41 -9.62 -12.23 -31.83
C CYS A 41 -9.47 -11.07 -32.83
N ASP A 42 -9.51 -11.39 -34.12
CA ASP A 42 -9.41 -10.41 -35.21
C ASP A 42 -10.55 -9.38 -35.18
N ASP A 43 -11.71 -9.78 -34.65
CA ASP A 43 -12.89 -8.92 -34.48
C ASP A 43 -12.74 -7.86 -33.36
N LYS A 44 -11.60 -7.82 -32.67
CA LYS A 44 -11.28 -6.86 -31.59
C LYS A 44 -12.40 -6.77 -30.53
N CYS A 45 -12.91 -7.91 -30.07
CA CYS A 45 -14.03 -7.92 -29.13
C CYS A 45 -13.74 -7.21 -27.79
N GLY A 46 -12.45 -7.05 -27.41
CA GLY A 46 -12.03 -6.32 -26.21
C GLY A 46 -12.49 -6.96 -24.90
N LYS A 47 -12.88 -8.24 -24.91
CA LYS A 47 -13.37 -8.97 -23.74
C LYS A 47 -12.26 -9.79 -23.10
N VAL A 48 -12.35 -9.96 -21.79
CA VAL A 48 -11.62 -10.98 -21.04
C VAL A 48 -11.97 -12.35 -21.60
N LEU A 49 -11.00 -13.26 -21.67
CA LEU A 49 -11.15 -14.56 -22.32
C LEU A 49 -12.31 -15.36 -21.72
N MET A 50 -12.48 -15.33 -20.38
CA MET A 50 -13.62 -15.92 -19.66
C MET A 50 -14.99 -15.51 -20.21
N ASN A 51 -15.12 -14.27 -20.70
CA ASN A 51 -16.38 -13.68 -21.14
C ASN A 51 -16.54 -13.70 -22.67
N CYS A 52 -15.60 -14.32 -23.39
CA CYS A 52 -15.61 -14.39 -24.84
C CYS A 52 -15.98 -15.80 -25.33
N THR A 53 -16.80 -15.85 -26.38
CA THR A 53 -17.35 -17.09 -26.98
C THR A 53 -17.11 -17.12 -28.50
N CYS A 54 -15.97 -16.58 -28.94
CA CYS A 54 -15.56 -16.64 -30.36
C CYS A 54 -14.72 -17.90 -30.63
N SER A 55 -14.62 -18.32 -31.88
CA SER A 55 -13.84 -19.50 -32.29
C SER A 55 -12.39 -19.42 -31.81
N THR A 56 -11.74 -18.25 -31.94
CA THR A 56 -10.38 -18.02 -31.43
C THR A 56 -10.30 -18.25 -29.92
N SER A 57 -11.32 -17.84 -29.16
CA SER A 57 -11.32 -18.04 -27.70
C SER A 57 -11.34 -19.53 -27.35
N ASP A 58 -12.15 -20.31 -28.07
CA ASP A 58 -12.27 -21.75 -27.84
C ASP A 58 -10.98 -22.48 -28.20
N GLU A 59 -10.32 -22.10 -29.30
CA GLU A 59 -9.00 -22.61 -29.67
C GLU A 59 -7.95 -22.26 -28.61
N THR A 60 -7.93 -21.03 -28.09
CA THR A 60 -7.00 -20.66 -27.00
C THR A 60 -7.26 -21.43 -25.71
N ARG A 61 -8.51 -21.73 -25.35
CA ARG A 61 -8.84 -22.57 -24.19
C ARG A 61 -8.27 -23.97 -24.32
N VAL A 62 -8.42 -24.58 -25.50
CA VAL A 62 -7.86 -25.91 -25.80
C VAL A 62 -6.32 -25.87 -25.73
N LYS A 63 -5.69 -24.82 -26.28
CA LYS A 63 -4.24 -24.62 -26.22
C LYS A 63 -3.76 -24.51 -24.76
N PHE A 64 -4.44 -23.72 -23.94
CA PHE A 64 -4.08 -23.55 -22.52
C PHE A 64 -4.33 -24.81 -21.71
N SER A 65 -5.43 -25.53 -21.93
CA SER A 65 -5.66 -26.83 -21.28
C SER A 65 -4.52 -27.80 -21.56
N LYS A 66 -4.08 -27.89 -22.82
CA LYS A 66 -2.95 -28.74 -23.21
C LYS A 66 -1.63 -28.32 -22.56
N MET A 67 -1.38 -27.00 -22.43
CA MET A 67 -0.20 -26.50 -21.73
C MET A 67 -0.23 -26.87 -20.23
N LEU A 68 -1.37 -26.69 -19.57
CA LEU A 68 -1.54 -27.08 -18.17
C LEU A 68 -1.37 -28.59 -17.97
N GLU A 69 -1.92 -29.41 -18.87
CA GLU A 69 -1.74 -30.87 -18.87
C GLU A 69 -0.28 -31.28 -19.08
N SER A 70 0.50 -30.48 -19.82
CA SER A 70 1.94 -30.71 -19.99
C SER A 70 2.79 -30.32 -18.77
N GLY A 71 2.17 -29.79 -17.70
CA GLY A 71 2.82 -29.44 -16.44
C GLY A 71 3.30 -27.99 -16.34
N LEU A 72 2.97 -27.14 -17.31
CA LEU A 72 3.23 -25.69 -17.22
C LEU A 72 2.33 -25.05 -16.16
N THR A 73 2.87 -24.07 -15.42
CA THR A 73 2.08 -23.31 -14.44
C THR A 73 1.34 -22.14 -15.11
N VAL A 74 0.30 -21.63 -14.44
CA VAL A 74 -0.48 -20.47 -14.90
C VAL A 74 0.42 -19.26 -15.15
N GLU A 75 1.35 -18.97 -14.24
CA GLU A 75 2.27 -17.83 -14.35
C GLU A 75 3.23 -17.98 -15.54
N GLN A 76 3.68 -19.21 -15.83
CA GLN A 76 4.53 -19.48 -16.98
C GLN A 76 3.78 -19.24 -18.28
N ILE A 77 2.53 -19.70 -18.37
CA ILE A 77 1.68 -19.49 -19.54
C ILE A 77 1.38 -18.00 -19.73
N ILE A 78 1.01 -17.28 -18.67
CA ILE A 78 0.80 -15.82 -18.72
C ILE A 78 2.06 -15.12 -19.22
N LYS A 79 3.23 -15.47 -18.69
CA LYS A 79 4.50 -14.87 -19.11
C LYS A 79 4.75 -15.10 -20.60
N MET A 80 4.55 -16.32 -21.11
CA MET A 80 4.68 -16.61 -22.55
C MET A 80 3.72 -15.74 -23.38
N GLN A 81 2.48 -15.56 -22.95
CA GLN A 81 1.52 -14.71 -23.67
C GLN A 81 1.88 -13.23 -23.61
N VAL A 82 2.43 -12.75 -22.49
CA VAL A 82 2.92 -11.37 -22.38
C VAL A 82 4.17 -11.16 -23.24
N ASP A 83 5.06 -12.15 -23.32
CA ASP A 83 6.25 -12.08 -24.17
C ASP A 83 5.87 -12.06 -25.67
N GLU A 84 4.80 -12.77 -26.07
CA GLU A 84 4.31 -12.82 -27.46
C GLU A 84 3.44 -11.61 -27.86
N TYR A 85 2.51 -11.20 -27.01
CA TYR A 85 1.49 -10.18 -27.32
C TYR A 85 1.65 -8.85 -26.56
N GLY A 86 2.66 -8.75 -25.70
CA GLY A 86 2.88 -7.62 -24.80
C GLY A 86 1.90 -7.57 -23.62
N GLU A 87 2.07 -6.58 -22.74
CA GLU A 87 1.22 -6.43 -21.54
C GLU A 87 -0.26 -6.14 -21.85
N THR A 88 -0.58 -5.77 -23.09
CA THR A 88 -1.97 -5.52 -23.55
C THR A 88 -2.83 -6.78 -23.62
N VAL A 89 -2.24 -7.96 -23.47
CA VAL A 89 -2.99 -9.23 -23.39
C VAL A 89 -3.52 -9.49 -21.98
N LEU A 90 -2.97 -8.83 -20.95
CA LEU A 90 -3.45 -9.02 -19.60
C LEU A 90 -4.78 -8.29 -19.40
N SER A 91 -5.70 -8.92 -18.67
CA SER A 91 -6.95 -8.29 -18.25
C SER A 91 -6.74 -7.22 -17.17
N ALA A 92 -5.65 -7.34 -16.41
CA ALA A 92 -5.25 -6.44 -15.35
C ALA A 92 -3.78 -6.00 -15.54
N PRO A 93 -3.43 -4.76 -15.16
CA PRO A 93 -2.06 -4.28 -15.32
C PRO A 93 -1.10 -5.07 -14.43
N THR A 94 0.15 -5.22 -14.89
CA THR A 94 1.18 -6.03 -14.22
C THR A 94 1.44 -5.53 -12.80
N LYS A 95 1.65 -6.42 -11.83
CA LYS A 95 1.93 -6.03 -10.43
C LYS A 95 3.39 -5.59 -10.19
N PHE A 96 4.14 -5.31 -11.25
CA PHE A 96 5.58 -5.02 -11.20
C PHE A 96 5.92 -3.76 -12.00
N GLY A 97 7.11 -3.22 -11.78
CA GLY A 97 7.62 -2.07 -12.52
C GLY A 97 6.85 -0.77 -12.24
N PHE A 98 6.58 0.00 -13.31
CA PHE A 98 5.98 1.34 -13.21
C PHE A 98 4.56 1.30 -12.64
N ASN A 99 3.77 0.26 -12.95
CA ASN A 99 2.40 0.14 -12.44
C ASN A 99 2.38 0.01 -10.90
N LEU A 100 3.39 -0.66 -10.31
CA LEU A 100 3.52 -0.73 -8.86
C LEU A 100 3.88 0.62 -8.25
N THR A 101 4.77 1.39 -8.91
CA THR A 101 5.13 2.73 -8.41
C THR A 101 3.95 3.69 -8.40
N ALA A 102 3.03 3.61 -9.37
CA ALA A 102 1.81 4.42 -9.36
C ALA A 102 0.95 4.17 -8.12
N TRP A 103 0.88 2.92 -7.66
CA TRP A 103 0.14 2.55 -6.45
C TRP A 103 0.87 2.88 -5.16
N LEU A 104 2.20 2.78 -5.15
CA LEU A 104 3.03 3.01 -3.96
C LEU A 104 3.30 4.51 -3.70
N THR A 105 3.39 5.31 -4.78
CA THR A 105 3.65 6.75 -4.75
C THR A 105 2.77 7.53 -3.77
N PRO A 106 1.43 7.37 -3.71
CA PRO A 106 0.61 8.14 -2.78
C PRO A 106 1.01 7.93 -1.31
N PHE A 107 1.36 6.70 -0.92
CA PHE A 107 1.79 6.40 0.44
C PHE A 107 3.17 7.00 0.73
N VAL A 108 4.11 6.85 -0.21
CA VAL A 108 5.46 7.44 -0.08
C VAL A 108 5.38 8.95 0.01
N ALA A 109 4.58 9.59 -0.83
CA ALA A 109 4.37 11.03 -0.83
C ALA A 109 3.75 11.53 0.49
N LEU A 110 2.78 10.81 1.05
CA LEU A 110 2.16 11.16 2.32
C LEU A 110 3.15 11.05 3.48
N VAL A 111 3.93 9.97 3.54
CA VAL A 111 4.97 9.78 4.58
C VAL A 111 6.05 10.84 4.47
N ALA A 112 6.56 11.08 3.26
CA ALA A 112 7.59 12.09 3.00
C ALA A 112 7.09 13.51 3.31
N GLY A 113 5.87 13.84 2.89
CA GLY A 113 5.22 15.12 3.17
C GLY A 113 5.00 15.34 4.67
N GLY A 114 4.45 14.35 5.37
CA GLY A 114 4.24 14.41 6.81
C GLY A 114 5.56 14.58 7.59
N PHE A 115 6.61 13.87 7.19
CA PHE A 115 7.94 14.04 7.78
C PHE A 115 8.52 15.43 7.52
N GLY A 116 8.34 15.96 6.30
CA GLY A 116 8.74 17.31 5.93
C GLY A 116 8.06 18.37 6.80
N VAL A 117 6.73 18.31 6.95
CA VAL A 117 5.96 19.21 7.81
C VAL A 117 6.44 19.12 9.25
N ARG A 118 6.62 17.91 9.79
CA ARG A 118 7.12 17.72 11.17
C ARG A 118 8.49 18.38 11.37
N LYS A 119 9.42 18.19 10.43
CA LYS A 119 10.76 18.80 10.48
C LYS A 119 10.69 20.33 10.46
N VAL A 120 9.85 20.91 9.61
CA VAL A 120 9.63 22.37 9.54
C VAL A 120 9.07 22.89 10.86
N LEU A 121 8.03 22.24 11.41
CA LEU A 121 7.46 22.63 12.70
C LEU A 121 8.48 22.57 13.83
N LEU A 122 9.30 21.52 13.91
CA LEU A 122 10.37 21.40 14.90
C LEU A 122 11.46 22.47 14.73
N ALA A 123 11.83 22.79 13.49
CA ALA A 123 12.81 23.84 13.20
C ALA A 123 12.29 25.24 13.56
N CYS A 124 10.99 25.49 13.37
CA CYS A 124 10.35 26.75 13.75
C CYS A 124 10.17 26.89 15.26
N VAL A 125 9.87 25.80 15.97
CA VAL A 125 9.67 25.79 17.43
C VAL A 125 11.00 25.77 18.19
N GLY A 126 12.03 25.07 17.68
CA GLY A 126 13.35 24.97 18.31
C GLY A 126 14.19 26.26 18.27
N LYS A 127 13.67 27.34 17.66
CA LYS A 127 14.28 28.68 17.70
C LYS A 127 13.70 29.54 18.83
N LYS A 128 13.46 28.90 19.96
CA LYS A 128 13.31 29.49 21.30
C LYS A 128 14.00 28.50 22.24
N ASP A 129 15.28 28.73 22.49
CA ASP A 129 15.94 28.53 23.78
C ASP A 129 17.45 28.66 23.57
N ASP A 130 17.89 29.93 23.60
CA ASP A 130 19.16 30.29 24.20
C ASP A 130 18.98 31.68 24.83
N SER A 131 18.29 31.72 25.97
CA SER A 131 18.51 32.70 27.05
C SER A 131 17.66 32.33 28.27
N ASP A 132 18.33 31.70 29.23
CA ASP A 132 18.17 31.92 30.67
C ASP A 132 17.12 31.10 31.43
N SER A 133 17.62 30.01 32.04
CA SER A 133 17.11 29.54 33.32
C SER A 133 17.65 30.45 34.43
N THR A 134 16.94 31.56 34.70
CA THR A 134 16.89 32.16 36.04
C THR A 134 15.54 31.83 36.65
N GLU A 135 15.59 31.10 37.75
CA GLU A 135 14.50 30.92 38.69
C GLU A 135 14.08 32.30 39.25
N MET A 136 12.90 32.82 38.89
CA MET A 136 12.14 33.85 39.63
C MET A 136 10.72 34.08 39.03
N PRO A 137 9.79 34.70 39.79
CA PRO A 137 8.46 34.18 40.12
C PRO A 137 7.39 34.38 39.03
N VAL A 138 6.30 33.64 39.19
CA VAL A 138 5.00 33.84 38.53
C VAL A 138 4.75 35.34 38.30
N PRO A 139 4.61 35.80 37.03
CA PRO A 139 4.16 37.14 36.75
C PRO A 139 2.70 37.24 37.20
N GLU A 140 2.49 37.79 38.39
CA GLU A 140 1.20 38.37 38.74
C GLU A 140 0.89 39.43 37.67
N PRO A 141 -0.28 39.40 37.01
CA PRO A 141 -0.59 40.41 36.03
C PRO A 141 -0.53 41.76 36.75
N GLU A 142 0.37 42.67 36.34
CA GLU A 142 0.25 44.08 36.71
C GLU A 142 -1.08 44.58 36.15
N ILE A 143 -2.13 44.43 36.96
CA ILE A 143 -3.43 45.04 36.73
C ILE A 143 -3.13 46.53 36.72
N SER A 144 -3.12 47.13 35.53
CA SER A 144 -2.83 48.56 35.39
C SER A 144 -3.67 49.33 36.39
N GLU A 145 -3.08 50.31 37.07
CA GLU A 145 -3.74 51.12 38.12
C GLU A 145 -5.10 51.66 37.67
N LYS A 146 -5.27 51.85 36.35
CA LYS A 146 -6.52 52.21 35.69
C LYS A 146 -7.64 51.17 35.86
N TYR A 147 -7.34 49.87 35.76
CA TYR A 147 -8.31 48.78 35.93
C TYR A 147 -8.68 48.58 37.39
N SER A 148 -7.73 48.69 38.32
CA SER A 148 -8.02 48.58 39.76
C SER A 148 -8.87 49.74 40.25
N LYS A 149 -8.65 50.96 39.73
CA LYS A 149 -9.48 52.13 40.02
C LYS A 149 -10.91 51.99 39.46
N ARG A 150 -11.07 51.46 38.24
CA ARG A 150 -12.38 51.17 37.65
C ARG A 150 -13.17 50.12 38.43
N LEU A 151 -12.52 49.07 38.91
CA LEU A 151 -13.19 48.05 39.71
C LEU A 151 -13.76 48.61 41.02
N LYS A 152 -13.04 49.53 41.67
CA LYS A 152 -13.52 50.19 42.90
C LYS A 152 -14.72 51.09 42.65
N ASP A 153 -14.68 51.87 41.57
CA ASP A 153 -15.77 52.78 41.18
C ASP A 153 -17.07 52.02 40.86
N GLU A 154 -16.96 50.85 40.21
CA GLU A 154 -18.10 49.96 39.96
C GLU A 154 -18.62 49.29 41.24
N LEU A 155 -17.72 48.91 42.16
CA LEU A 155 -18.10 48.24 43.41
C LEU A 155 -18.87 49.20 44.34
N ASP A 156 -18.39 50.45 44.48
CA ASP A 156 -19.06 51.49 45.26
C ASP A 156 -20.44 51.86 44.66
N GLY A 157 -20.61 51.71 43.35
CA GLY A 157 -21.89 51.93 42.66
C GLY A 157 -22.91 50.79 42.83
N ILE A 158 -22.49 49.59 43.24
CA ILE A 158 -23.35 48.42 43.47
C ILE A 158 -23.79 48.33 44.94
N GLU A 159 -23.06 48.96 45.87
CA GLU A 159 -23.37 48.97 47.30
C GLU A 159 -24.36 50.10 47.73
N LEU A 160 -25.01 50.78 46.77
CA LEU A 160 -26.09 51.77 46.96
C LEU A 160 -27.44 51.24 46.45
#